data_AF-A0A8T1UBX2-F1
#
_entry.id   AF-A0A8T1UBX2-F1
#
_cell.length_a   1.000
_cell.length_b   1.000
_cell.length_c   1.000
_cell.angle_alpha   90.00
_cell.angle_beta   90.00
_cell.angle_gamma   90.00
#
_symmetry.space_group_name_H-M   'P 1'
#
loop_
_entity.id
_entity.type
_entity.pdbx_description
1 polymer ?
#
loop_
_entity_poly.entity_id
_entity_poly.type
_entity_poly.pdbx_seq_one_letter_code
_entity_poly.pdbx_strand_id
1 'polypeptide(L)' 'MPDVAYTPRDTDRGLSNESTWMYRGEPFVPTFVVEIDKLSGRGSQYSALDRKMRDEYFQYGVQLGLLIDPRPD' A
#
# COMPACT_ATOMS: atom_id res chain seq x y z
N MET A 1 2.62 -6.07 2.75
CA MET A 1 1.25 -5.64 3.10
C MET A 1 1.31 -4.20 3.56
N PRO A 2 0.44 -3.30 3.05
CA PRO A 2 0.38 -1.91 3.51
C PRO A 2 -0.35 -1.79 4.85
N ASP A 3 -0.11 -0.70 5.57
CA ASP A 3 -0.80 -0.41 6.83
C ASP A 3 -2.27 -0.04 6.59
N VAL A 4 -2.54 0.69 5.51
CA VAL A 4 -3.89 0.99 5.02
C VAL A 4 -3.92 0.81 3.51
N ALA A 5 -5.02 0.22 3.01
CA ALA A 5 -5.29 0.14 1.58
C ALA A 5 -6.74 0.50 1.30
N TYR A 6 -6.98 1.13 0.16
CA TYR A 6 -8.31 1.42 -0.36
C TYR A 6 -8.48 0.83 -1.75
N THR A 7 -9.65 0.22 -1.93
CA THR A 7 -10.13 -0.23 -3.22
C THR A 7 -11.55 0.30 -3.42
N PRO A 8 -11.85 0.91 -4.57
CA PRO A 8 -13.20 1.31 -4.92
C PRO A 8 -14.19 0.15 -4.81
N ARG A 9 -15.38 0.47 -4.31
CA ARG A 9 -16.47 -0.49 -4.11
C ARG A 9 -16.89 -1.22 -5.39
N ASP A 10 -16.78 -0.56 -6.54
CA ASP A 10 -17.15 -1.16 -7.83
C ASP A 10 -16.11 -2.17 -8.32
N THR A 11 -14.85 -2.02 -7.91
CA THR A 11 -13.80 -3.03 -8.05
C THR A 11 -13.99 -4.17 -7.03
N ASP A 12 -14.45 -3.82 -5.83
CA ASP A 12 -14.69 -4.74 -4.70
C ASP A 12 -15.91 -5.66 -4.91
N ARG A 13 -16.99 -5.18 -5.56
CA ARG A 13 -18.22 -5.96 -5.85
C ARG A 13 -18.03 -7.17 -6.78
N GLY A 14 -16.88 -7.29 -7.44
CA GLY A 14 -16.48 -8.48 -8.20
C GLY A 14 -15.72 -9.53 -7.37
N LEU A 15 -15.43 -9.24 -6.11
CA LEU A 15 -14.68 -10.10 -5.19
C LEU A 15 -15.69 -10.83 -4.29
N SER A 16 -15.69 -12.17 -4.32
CA SER A 16 -16.36 -12.93 -3.28
C SER A 16 -15.74 -12.61 -1.92
N ASN A 17 -16.56 -12.49 -0.87
CA ASN A 17 -16.19 -12.10 0.50
C ASN A 17 -15.03 -12.90 1.16
N GLU A 18 -14.49 -13.93 0.49
CA GLU A 18 -13.41 -14.80 0.94
C GLU A 18 -12.05 -14.48 0.29
N SER A 19 -11.97 -13.47 -0.58
CA SER A 19 -10.80 -13.24 -1.45
C SER A 19 -10.12 -11.90 -1.17
N THR A 20 -9.84 -11.57 0.09
CA THR A 20 -9.25 -10.27 0.42
C THR A 20 -7.81 -10.09 -0.10
N TRP A 21 -7.10 -11.16 -0.55
CA TRP A 21 -5.75 -10.98 -1.13
C TRP A 21 -5.29 -11.91 -2.26
N MET A 22 -6.11 -12.83 -2.80
CA MET A 22 -5.70 -13.61 -3.99
C MET A 22 -6.87 -13.82 -4.95
N TYR A 23 -6.76 -13.30 -6.18
CA TYR A 23 -7.63 -13.69 -7.29
C TYR A 23 -6.81 -14.55 -8.26
N ARG A 24 -7.16 -15.85 -8.38
CA ARG A 24 -6.51 -16.81 -9.30
C ARG A 24 -4.98 -16.94 -9.17
N GLY A 25 -4.40 -16.66 -8.00
CA GLY A 25 -2.95 -16.69 -7.79
C GLY A 25 -2.22 -15.39 -8.16
N GLU A 26 -2.94 -14.35 -8.59
CA GLU A 26 -2.43 -13.00 -8.81
C GLU A 26 -2.89 -12.08 -7.66
N PRO A 27 -1.99 -11.23 -7.13
CA PRO A 27 -2.32 -10.33 -6.03
C PRO A 27 -3.29 -9.23 -6.48
N PHE A 28 -4.32 -9.01 -5.68
CA PHE A 28 -5.22 -7.88 -5.81
C PHE A 28 -4.46 -6.56 -5.59
N VAL A 29 -4.63 -5.61 -6.50
CA VAL A 29 -3.93 -4.33 -6.49
C VAL A 29 -4.87 -3.25 -5.94
N PRO A 30 -4.66 -2.76 -4.71
CA PRO A 30 -5.43 -1.62 -4.20
C PRO A 30 -5.15 -0.36 -5.02
N THR A 31 -6.12 0.53 -5.12
CA THR A 31 -5.93 1.81 -5.84
C THR A 31 -5.05 2.77 -5.05
N PHE A 32 -5.16 2.73 -3.72
CA PHE A 32 -4.44 3.62 -2.82
C PHE A 32 -3.87 2.85 -1.63
N VAL A 33 -2.65 3.20 -1.23
CA VAL A 33 -1.97 2.62 -0.06
C VAL A 33 -1.38 3.69 0.85
N VAL A 34 -1.29 3.38 2.14
CA VAL A 34 -0.60 4.20 3.14
C VAL A 34 0.40 3.32 3.90
N GLU A 35 1.58 3.86 4.12
CA GLU A 35 2.57 3.34 5.07
C GLU A 35 2.83 4.39 6.15
N ILE A 36 2.89 3.94 7.39
CA ILE A 36 3.05 4.77 8.58
C ILE A 36 4.28 4.29 9.34
N ASP A 37 5.36 5.07 9.31
CA ASP A 37 6.59 4.71 10.01
C ASP A 37 7.44 5.95 10.30
N LYS A 38 8.54 5.77 11.01
CA LYS A 38 9.58 6.78 11.21
C LYS A 38 10.26 7.10 9.88
N LEU A 39 10.02 8.28 9.33
CA LEU A 39 10.58 8.70 8.03
C LEU A 39 11.85 9.56 8.15
N SER A 40 12.24 9.98 9.36
CA SER A 40 13.41 10.84 9.55
C SER A 40 14.26 10.48 10.78
N GLY A 41 15.53 10.89 10.76
CA GLY A 41 16.49 10.67 11.85
C GLY A 41 17.02 9.24 11.94
N ARG A 42 17.66 8.90 13.06
CA ARG A 42 18.30 7.59 13.27
C ARG A 42 17.27 6.47 13.25
N GLY A 43 17.45 5.49 12.37
CA GLY A 43 16.49 4.39 12.17
C GLY A 43 15.28 4.80 11.33
N SER A 44 15.42 5.79 10.45
CA SER A 44 14.41 6.11 9.43
C SER A 44 14.23 4.94 8.46
N GLN A 45 12.96 4.69 8.13
CA GLN A 45 12.49 3.69 7.20
C GLN A 45 12.19 4.28 5.81
N TYR A 46 12.41 5.59 5.62
CA TYR A 46 12.06 6.30 4.39
C TYR A 46 12.61 5.62 3.13
N SER A 47 13.92 5.31 3.09
CA SER A 47 14.51 4.68 1.90
C SER A 47 13.94 3.28 1.60
N ALA A 48 13.56 2.53 2.63
CA ALA A 48 12.96 1.21 2.46
C ALA A 48 11.53 1.33 1.93
N LEU A 49 10.74 2.26 2.49
CA LEU A 49 9.36 2.51 2.08
C LEU A 49 9.27 3.18 0.70
N ASP A 50 10.18 4.09 0.38
CA ASP A 50 10.32 4.69 -0.95
C ASP A 50 10.63 3.63 -2.02
N ARG A 51 11.50 2.67 -1.71
CA ARG A 51 11.75 1.52 -2.59
C ARG A 51 10.51 0.64 -2.73
N LYS A 52 9.82 0.32 -1.63
CA LYS A 52 8.56 -0.45 -1.63
C LYS A 52 7.49 0.25 -2.50
N MET A 53 7.35 1.57 -2.38
CA MET A 53 6.42 2.37 -3.17
C MET A 53 6.71 2.25 -4.67
N ARG A 54 7.98 2.41 -5.09
CA ARG A 54 8.35 2.31 -6.51
C ARG A 54 8.23 0.89 -7.06
N ASP A 55 8.82 -0.07 -6.35
CA ASP A 55 9.13 -1.39 -6.90
C ASP A 55 8.02 -2.41 -6.65
N GLU A 56 7.17 -2.20 -5.63
CA GLU A 56 6.10 -3.14 -5.25
C GLU A 56 4.69 -2.57 -5.39
N TYR A 57 4.50 -1.26 -5.25
CA TYR A 57 3.16 -0.65 -5.34
C TYR A 57 2.90 -0.05 -6.71
N PHE A 58 3.65 0.98 -7.11
CA PHE A 58 3.40 1.69 -8.36
C PHE A 58 3.67 0.84 -9.59
N GLN A 59 4.70 -0.02 -9.53
CA GLN A 59 4.97 -0.98 -10.60
C GLN A 59 3.77 -1.91 -10.89
N TYR A 60 2.97 -2.23 -9.88
CA TYR A 60 1.88 -3.20 -9.99
C TYR A 60 0.49 -2.55 -10.08
N GLY A 61 0.40 -1.23 -10.24
CA GLY A 61 -0.86 -0.54 -10.56
C GLY A 61 -1.54 0.17 -9.41
N VAL A 62 -0.90 0.26 -8.24
CA VAL A 62 -1.31 1.24 -7.22
C VAL A 62 -1.19 2.63 -7.83
N GLN A 63 -2.21 3.46 -7.66
CA GLN A 63 -2.28 4.78 -8.31
C GLN A 63 -1.82 5.91 -7.39
N LEU A 64 -1.89 5.70 -6.07
CA LEU A 64 -1.48 6.68 -5.07
C LEU A 64 -0.89 5.98 -3.84
N GLY A 65 0.22 6.51 -3.35
CA GLY A 65 0.89 6.05 -2.14
C GLY A 65 1.17 7.23 -1.22
N LEU A 66 0.88 7.07 0.07
CA LEU A 66 1.17 8.06 1.10
C LEU A 66 2.13 7.49 2.14
N LEU A 67 3.21 8.21 2.43
CA LEU A 67 4.12 7.94 3.54
C LEU A 67 3.82 8.95 4.64
N ILE A 68 3.48 8.47 5.84
CA ILE A 68 3.17 9.32 7.00
C ILE A 68 4.20 9.04 8.10
N ASP A 69 4.87 10.08 8.57
CA ASP A 69 5.57 10.03 9.87
C ASP A 69 4.60 10.53 10.94
N PRO A 70 4.18 9.69 11.90
CA PRO A 70 3.21 10.11 12.91
C PRO A 70 3.83 10.96 14.02
N ARG A 71 5.16 11.13 14.02
CA ARG A 71 5.85 11.91 15.04
C ARG A 71 5.63 13.41 14.79
N PRO A 72 5.49 14.21 15.86
CA PRO A 72 5.47 15.66 15.71
C PRO A 72 6.79 16.15 15.13
N ASP A 73 6.72 17.29 14.43
CA ASP A 73 7.89 18.03 13.92
C ASP A 73 8.87 18.41 15.05
#